data_AF-A0A2V7K484-F1
#
_entry.id   AF-A0A2V7K484-F1
#
_cell.length_a   1.000
_cell.length_b   1.000
_cell.length_c   1.000
_cell.angle_alpha   90.00
_cell.angle_beta   90.00
_cell.angle_gamma   90.00
#
_symmetry.space_group_name_H-M   'P 1'
#
loop_
_entity.id
_entity.type
_entity.pdbx_description
1 polymer ?
#
loop_
_entity_poly.entity_id
_entity_poly.type
_entity_poly.pdbx_seq_one_letter_code
_entity_poly.pdbx_strand_id
1 'polypeptide(L)'
;SGAAAVLGTFEVLGALKPKLNVVGLIPATENLPSGTAVKPGDVVKSHFGKTIEIINTDAEGRLILCDALSFVRRFKPAAVLDIATLTGAVVVALGQVAIGAMGNDEALVSEVREAGERAGERCWPLPLWDEYRELLKSDIA
;
A
#
# COMPACT_ATOMS: atom_id res chain seq x y z
N SER A 1 7.74 0.58 8.28
CA SER A 1 7.89 -0.87 8.53
C SER A 1 7.53 -1.76 7.35
N GLY A 2 6.66 -1.36 6.41
CA GLY A 2 6.28 -2.20 5.26
C GLY A 2 7.45 -2.69 4.39
N ALA A 3 8.36 -1.79 4.03
CA ALA A 3 9.59 -2.15 3.31
C ALA A 3 10.43 -3.23 4.00
N ALA A 4 10.55 -3.16 5.33
CA ALA A 4 11.29 -4.15 6.11
C ALA A 4 10.60 -5.53 6.09
N ALA A 5 9.26 -5.57 6.13
CA ALA A 5 8.51 -6.81 5.97
C ALA A 5 8.74 -7.45 4.58
N VAL A 6 8.79 -6.62 3.51
CA VAL A 6 9.16 -7.08 2.17
C VAL A 6 10.58 -7.65 2.14
N LEU A 7 11.55 -6.96 2.75
CA LEU A 7 12.93 -7.45 2.81
C LEU A 7 13.04 -8.79 3.57
N GLY A 8 12.40 -8.90 4.73
CA GLY A 8 12.37 -10.16 5.50
C GLY A 8 11.69 -11.29 4.73
N THR A 9 10.63 -10.99 3.97
CA THR A 9 10.01 -11.97 3.06
C THR A 9 11.01 -12.44 2.01
N PHE A 10 11.77 -11.52 1.40
CA PHE A 10 12.78 -11.86 0.39
C PHE A 10 13.97 -12.66 0.94
N GLU A 11 14.35 -12.42 2.19
CA GLU A 11 15.34 -13.24 2.90
C GLU A 11 14.86 -14.70 3.00
N VAL A 12 13.63 -14.92 3.45
CA VAL A 12 13.02 -16.26 3.55
C VAL A 12 12.83 -16.91 2.17
N LEU A 13 12.41 -16.15 1.15
CA LEU A 13 12.31 -16.64 -0.22
C LEU A 13 13.66 -17.10 -0.77
N GLY A 14 14.74 -16.36 -0.47
CA GLY A 14 16.11 -16.73 -0.85
C GLY A 14 16.59 -18.03 -0.21
N ALA A 15 16.15 -18.32 1.02
CA ALA A 15 16.44 -19.56 1.73
C ALA A 15 15.61 -20.75 1.21
N LEU A 16 14.30 -20.57 1.03
CA LEU A 16 13.37 -21.64 0.64
C LEU A 16 13.44 -21.98 -0.85
N LYS A 17 13.79 -21.02 -1.70
CA LYS A 17 13.89 -21.16 -3.17
C LYS A 17 12.66 -21.83 -3.80
N PRO A 18 11.44 -21.32 -3.53
CA PRO A 18 10.25 -21.87 -4.16
C PRO A 18 10.32 -21.71 -5.68
N LYS A 19 9.63 -22.58 -6.42
CA LYS A 19 9.50 -22.47 -7.89
C LYS A 19 8.48 -21.38 -8.28
N LEU A 20 8.69 -20.17 -7.80
CA LEU A 20 7.82 -19.01 -7.99
C LEU A 20 8.66 -17.80 -8.41
N ASN A 21 8.08 -16.96 -9.26
CA ASN A 21 8.66 -15.66 -9.59
C ASN A 21 8.05 -14.62 -8.66
N VAL A 22 8.89 -13.97 -7.86
CA VAL A 22 8.46 -12.91 -6.93
C VAL A 22 9.26 -11.64 -7.21
N VAL A 23 8.57 -10.51 -7.35
CA VAL A 23 9.17 -9.19 -7.57
C VAL A 23 8.88 -8.32 -6.35
N GLY A 24 9.93 -7.75 -5.76
CA GLY A 24 9.84 -6.86 -4.60
C GLY A 24 10.12 -5.43 -5.04
N LEU A 25 9.21 -4.51 -4.73
CA LEU A 25 9.39 -3.08 -4.94
C LEU A 25 9.35 -2.36 -3.60
N ILE A 26 10.36 -1.52 -3.37
CA ILE A 26 10.47 -0.70 -2.15
C ILE A 26 10.64 0.76 -2.59
N PRO A 27 9.54 1.52 -2.72
CA PRO A 27 9.67 2.97 -2.85
C PRO A 27 10.16 3.53 -1.50
N ALA A 28 11.34 4.12 -1.49
CA ALA A 28 11.98 4.64 -0.29
C ALA A 28 12.24 6.13 -0.42
N THR A 29 11.78 6.90 0.56
CA THR A 29 12.01 8.35 0.68
C THR A 29 11.91 8.75 2.15
N GLU A 30 12.40 9.94 2.46
CA GLU A 30 12.11 10.64 3.71
C GLU A 30 11.09 11.75 3.45
N ASN A 31 10.20 12.00 4.42
CA ASN A 31 9.24 13.11 4.39
C ASN A 31 9.69 14.17 5.39
N LEU A 32 10.28 15.26 4.89
CA LEU A 32 10.90 16.30 5.73
C LEU A 32 10.39 17.69 5.34
N PRO A 33 10.17 18.59 6.31
CA PRO A 33 9.88 19.99 6.00
C PRO A 33 11.10 20.68 5.40
N SER A 34 10.87 21.52 4.40
CA SER A 34 11.88 22.33 3.72
C SER A 34 11.21 23.55 3.08
N GLY A 35 11.98 24.60 2.80
CA GLY A 35 11.51 25.72 1.95
C GLY A 35 11.15 25.30 0.52
N THR A 36 11.57 24.10 0.10
CA THR A 36 11.24 23.48 -1.18
C THR A 36 10.34 22.24 -1.05
N ALA A 37 9.77 22.00 0.12
CA ALA A 37 8.87 20.87 0.32
C ALA A 37 7.54 21.07 -0.42
N VAL A 38 6.88 19.96 -0.73
CA VAL A 38 5.47 19.97 -1.16
C VAL A 38 4.61 20.60 -0.07
N LYS A 39 3.57 21.32 -0.47
CA LYS A 39 2.64 21.99 0.45
C LYS A 39 1.20 21.56 0.18
N PRO A 40 0.30 21.65 1.18
CA PRO A 40 -1.12 21.46 0.95
C PRO A 40 -1.65 22.34 -0.19
N GLY A 41 -2.48 21.77 -1.06
CA GLY A 41 -3.00 22.38 -2.28
C GLY A 41 -2.12 22.19 -3.52
N ASP A 42 -0.90 21.64 -3.39
CA ASP A 42 -0.11 21.28 -4.57
C ASP A 42 -0.80 20.14 -5.35
N VAL A 43 -0.83 20.28 -6.68
CA VAL A 43 -1.32 19.22 -7.58
C VAL A 43 -0.13 18.55 -8.26
N VAL A 44 0.03 17.26 -7.98
CA VAL A 44 1.11 16.45 -8.54
C VAL A 44 0.58 15.48 -9.58
N LYS A 45 1.41 15.14 -10.57
CA LYS A 45 1.07 14.14 -11.60
C LYS A 45 1.74 12.82 -11.25
N SER A 46 0.93 11.79 -11.04
CA SER A 46 1.39 10.42 -10.81
C SER A 46 2.03 9.81 -12.06
N HIS A 47 2.82 8.75 -11.87
CA HIS A 47 3.34 7.89 -12.93
C HIS A 47 2.21 7.31 -13.80
N PHE A 48 1.03 7.09 -13.23
CA PHE A 48 -0.15 6.63 -13.97
C PHE A 48 -0.83 7.73 -14.81
N GLY A 49 -0.31 8.96 -14.77
CA GLY A 49 -0.81 10.10 -15.54
C GLY A 49 -1.97 10.86 -14.91
N LYS A 50 -2.53 10.36 -13.79
CA LYS A 50 -3.56 11.06 -13.02
C LYS A 50 -2.95 12.18 -12.18
N THR A 51 -3.71 13.25 -12.00
CA THR A 51 -3.43 14.33 -11.05
C THR A 51 -3.90 13.96 -9.65
N ILE A 52 -3.20 14.47 -8.64
CA ILE A 52 -3.50 14.25 -7.22
C ILE A 52 -3.32 15.60 -6.50
N GLU A 53 -4.37 16.09 -5.87
CA GLU A 53 -4.29 17.22 -4.95
C GLU A 53 -3.79 16.74 -3.59
N ILE A 54 -2.70 17.34 -3.11
CA ILE A 54 -2.15 17.05 -1.80
C ILE A 54 -2.89 17.92 -0.78
N ILE A 55 -3.92 17.37 -0.11
CA ILE A 55 -4.61 18.10 0.97
C ILE A 55 -3.88 18.02 2.32
N ASN A 56 -3.05 16.99 2.51
CA ASN A 56 -2.23 16.79 3.70
C ASN A 56 -0.92 16.09 3.30
N THR A 57 0.22 16.70 3.65
CA THR A 57 1.56 16.19 3.32
C THR A 57 2.00 15.02 4.18
N ASP A 58 1.31 14.75 5.30
CA ASP A 58 1.52 13.58 6.18
C ASP A 58 0.73 12.34 5.69
N ALA A 59 0.04 12.47 4.55
CA ALA A 59 -0.54 11.37 3.81
C ALA A 59 0.36 10.96 2.63
N GLU A 60 1.68 11.07 2.77
CA GLU A 60 2.65 10.85 1.68
C GLU A 60 2.80 9.39 1.28
N GLY A 61 2.62 8.45 2.23
CA GLY A 61 2.84 7.03 1.98
C GLY A 61 2.03 6.50 0.78
N ARG A 62 0.79 6.98 0.60
CA ARG A 62 -0.04 6.59 -0.55
C ARG A 62 0.44 7.19 -1.88
N LEU A 63 1.15 8.32 -1.86
CA LEU A 63 1.69 8.95 -3.07
C LEU A 63 2.84 8.12 -3.64
N ILE A 64 3.76 7.67 -2.79
CA ILE A 64 4.86 6.81 -3.26
C ILE A 64 4.38 5.41 -3.67
N LEU A 65 3.36 4.89 -2.99
CA LEU A 65 2.79 3.58 -3.29
C LEU A 65 2.00 3.57 -4.59
N CYS A 66 1.25 4.62 -4.92
CA CYS A 66 0.48 4.65 -6.16
C CYS A 66 1.39 4.60 -7.40
N ASP A 67 2.55 5.26 -7.33
CA ASP A 67 3.55 5.21 -8.39
C ASP A 67 4.25 3.85 -8.45
N ALA A 68 4.56 3.22 -7.31
CA ALA A 68 5.10 1.87 -7.27
C ALA A 68 4.10 0.83 -7.84
N LEU A 69 2.82 0.94 -7.51
CA LEU A 69 1.73 0.13 -8.06
C LEU A 69 1.51 0.38 -9.56
N SER A 70 1.75 1.60 -10.03
CA SER A 70 1.75 1.88 -11.47
C SER A 70 2.95 1.22 -12.16
N PHE A 71 4.13 1.31 -11.55
CA PHE A 71 5.37 0.74 -12.06
C PHE A 71 5.33 -0.78 -12.14
N VAL A 72 4.76 -1.48 -11.14
CA VAL A 72 4.75 -2.96 -11.07
C VAL A 72 4.03 -3.60 -12.25
N ARG A 73 3.08 -2.88 -12.89
CA ARG A 73 2.31 -3.38 -14.03
C ARG A 73 3.18 -3.85 -15.19
N ARG A 74 4.40 -3.29 -15.34
CA ARG A 74 5.36 -3.70 -16.38
C ARG A 74 5.78 -5.17 -16.27
N PHE A 75 5.72 -5.75 -15.07
CA PHE A 75 6.07 -7.14 -14.82
C PHE A 75 4.92 -8.11 -15.10
N LYS A 76 3.72 -7.60 -15.45
CA LYS A 76 2.49 -8.39 -15.67
C LYS A 76 2.24 -9.40 -14.53
N PRO A 77 2.21 -8.94 -13.27
CA PRO A 77 2.09 -9.84 -12.12
C PRO A 77 0.73 -10.54 -12.11
N ALA A 78 0.71 -11.78 -11.59
CA ALA A 78 -0.54 -12.51 -11.35
C ALA A 78 -1.30 -11.96 -10.13
N ALA A 79 -0.58 -11.45 -9.14
CA ALA A 79 -1.12 -10.81 -7.94
C ALA A 79 -0.16 -9.72 -7.47
N VAL A 80 -0.68 -8.67 -6.84
CA VAL A 80 0.10 -7.58 -6.24
C VAL A 80 -0.40 -7.37 -4.82
N LEU A 81 0.53 -7.34 -3.87
CA LEU A 81 0.27 -7.01 -2.47
C LEU A 81 1.13 -5.80 -2.11
N ASP A 82 0.50 -4.73 -1.64
CA ASP A 82 1.21 -3.65 -0.96
C ASP A 82 1.12 -3.84 0.56
N ILE A 83 2.21 -3.49 1.25
CA ILE A 83 2.34 -3.62 2.71
C ILE A 83 2.81 -2.28 3.23
N ALA A 84 1.97 -1.62 4.04
CA ALA A 84 2.22 -0.25 4.46
C ALA A 84 1.76 0.03 5.89
N THR A 85 2.56 0.81 6.62
CA THR A 85 2.15 1.45 7.88
C THR A 85 1.42 2.75 7.54
N LEU A 86 0.21 2.63 6.98
CA LEU A 86 -0.40 3.72 6.20
C LEU A 86 -1.28 4.67 7.01
N THR A 87 -2.04 4.18 7.98
CA THR A 87 -3.03 5.02 8.69
C THR A 87 -3.11 4.70 10.17
N GLY A 88 -3.28 5.74 10.99
CA GLY A 88 -3.71 5.57 12.38
C GLY A 88 -5.16 5.06 12.49
N ALA A 89 -6.00 5.26 11.46
CA ALA A 89 -7.39 4.82 11.45
C ALA A 89 -7.54 3.30 11.53
N VAL A 90 -6.65 2.53 10.88
CA VAL A 90 -6.62 1.07 11.01
C VAL A 90 -6.32 0.65 12.45
N VAL A 91 -5.43 1.37 13.14
CA VAL A 91 -5.13 1.11 14.56
C VAL A 91 -6.34 1.43 15.46
N VAL A 92 -7.10 2.49 15.16
CA VAL A 92 -8.34 2.78 15.88
C VAL A 92 -9.39 1.69 15.67
N ALA A 93 -9.51 1.15 14.45
CA ALA A 93 -10.51 0.15 14.11
C ALA A 93 -10.18 -1.27 14.62
N LEU A 94 -8.92 -1.69 14.51
CA LEU A 94 -8.49 -3.08 14.74
C LEU A 94 -7.48 -3.22 15.89
N GLY A 95 -7.07 -2.13 16.53
CA GLY A 95 -6.02 -2.13 17.55
C GLY A 95 -4.64 -2.44 16.98
N GLN A 96 -3.72 -2.87 17.85
CA GLN A 96 -2.38 -3.35 17.47
C GLN A 96 -2.34 -4.87 17.27
N VAL A 97 -3.50 -5.52 17.15
CA VAL A 97 -3.63 -6.99 17.20
C VAL A 97 -3.91 -7.62 15.83
N ALA A 98 -4.31 -6.84 14.84
CA ALA A 98 -4.62 -7.32 13.50
C ALA A 98 -4.26 -6.30 12.42
N ILE A 99 -3.90 -6.81 11.24
CA ILE A 99 -3.62 -6.03 10.02
C ILE A 99 -4.96 -5.76 9.31
N GLY A 100 -5.18 -4.53 8.84
CA GLY A 100 -6.30 -4.22 7.95
C GLY A 100 -5.99 -4.64 6.52
N ALA A 101 -6.78 -5.54 5.95
CA ALA A 101 -6.63 -6.01 4.57
C ALA A 101 -7.73 -5.41 3.68
N MET A 102 -7.37 -4.92 2.50
CA MET A 102 -8.32 -4.39 1.51
C MET A 102 -7.88 -4.89 0.14
N GLY A 103 -8.83 -5.11 -0.77
CA GLY A 103 -8.51 -5.60 -2.10
C GLY A 103 -9.68 -5.52 -3.06
N ASN A 104 -9.36 -5.62 -4.35
CA ASN A 104 -10.31 -5.66 -5.45
C ASN A 104 -10.58 -7.09 -5.97
N ASP A 105 -9.95 -8.09 -5.36
CA ASP A 105 -10.12 -9.51 -5.64
C ASP A 105 -10.38 -10.24 -4.31
N GLU A 106 -11.61 -10.71 -4.12
CA GLU A 106 -12.03 -11.36 -2.87
C GLU A 106 -11.29 -12.69 -2.62
N ALA A 107 -10.90 -13.41 -3.67
CA ALA A 107 -10.18 -14.66 -3.54
C ALA A 107 -8.77 -14.41 -3.03
N LEU A 108 -8.06 -13.42 -3.60
CA LEU A 108 -6.73 -13.03 -3.13
C LEU A 108 -6.76 -12.52 -1.68
N VAL A 109 -7.78 -11.73 -1.31
CA VAL A 109 -7.95 -11.26 0.08
C VAL A 109 -8.18 -12.45 1.03
N SER A 110 -8.98 -13.45 0.65
CA SER A 110 -9.18 -14.64 1.48
C SER A 110 -7.89 -15.45 1.63
N GLU A 111 -7.11 -15.63 0.55
CA GLU A 111 -5.83 -16.34 0.59
C GLU A 111 -4.84 -15.69 1.56
N VAL A 112 -4.73 -14.35 1.54
CA VAL A 112 -3.87 -13.59 2.46
C VAL A 112 -4.35 -13.74 3.90
N ARG A 113 -5.66 -13.63 4.14
CA ARG A 113 -6.25 -13.81 5.47
C ARG A 113 -5.95 -15.19 6.05
N GLU A 114 -6.20 -16.24 5.26
CA GLU A 114 -5.95 -17.61 5.68
C GLU A 114 -4.46 -17.89 5.90
N ALA A 115 -3.58 -17.29 5.10
CA ALA A 115 -2.13 -17.35 5.32
C ALA A 115 -1.75 -16.69 6.65
N GLY A 116 -2.32 -15.54 6.96
CA GLY A 116 -2.16 -14.85 8.24
C GLY A 116 -2.58 -15.72 9.43
N GLU A 117 -3.76 -16.34 9.37
CA GLU A 117 -4.22 -17.26 10.43
C GLU A 117 -3.26 -18.44 10.66
N ARG A 118 -2.71 -19.03 9.58
CA ARG A 118 -1.71 -20.10 9.69
C ARG A 118 -0.37 -19.63 10.25
N ALA A 119 0.02 -18.39 9.96
CA ALA A 119 1.26 -17.79 10.44
C ALA A 119 1.14 -17.23 11.88
N GLY A 120 -0.08 -17.11 12.41
CA GLY A 120 -0.35 -16.43 13.68
C GLY A 120 -0.41 -14.90 13.55
N GLU A 121 -0.46 -14.37 12.33
CA GLU A 121 -0.55 -12.94 12.01
C GLU A 121 -1.95 -12.61 11.49
N ARG A 122 -2.84 -12.14 12.37
CA ARG A 122 -4.24 -11.91 11.99
C ARG A 122 -4.37 -10.77 10.98
N CYS A 123 -5.13 -11.03 9.92
CA CYS A 123 -5.53 -10.05 8.93
C CYS A 123 -7.07 -9.97 8.89
N TRP A 124 -7.63 -8.76 8.92
CA TRP A 124 -9.07 -8.55 8.88
C TRP A 124 -9.48 -7.75 7.64
N PRO A 125 -10.34 -8.30 6.76
CA PRO A 125 -10.82 -7.57 5.59
C PRO A 125 -11.64 -6.33 5.97
N LEU A 126 -11.36 -5.20 5.32
CA LEU A 126 -12.12 -3.96 5.39
C LEU A 126 -12.74 -3.66 4.01
N PRO A 127 -13.96 -3.07 3.96
CA PRO A 127 -14.66 -2.86 2.71
C PRO A 127 -14.04 -1.74 1.85
N LEU A 128 -14.12 -1.89 0.53
CA LEU A 128 -13.81 -0.86 -0.47
C LEU A 128 -15.06 -0.47 -1.28
N TRP A 129 -16.15 -0.16 -0.58
CA TRP A 129 -17.41 0.25 -1.22
C TRP A 129 -17.27 1.59 -1.97
N ASP A 130 -18.06 1.77 -3.01
CA ASP A 130 -17.94 2.92 -3.91
C ASP A 130 -18.27 4.25 -3.22
N GLU A 131 -19.08 4.24 -2.17
CA GLU A 131 -19.39 5.42 -1.35
C GLU A 131 -18.14 6.03 -0.72
N TYR A 132 -17.12 5.21 -0.41
CA TYR A 132 -15.85 5.73 0.10
C TYR A 132 -15.01 6.43 -0.98
N ARG A 133 -15.22 6.12 -2.27
CA ARG A 133 -14.54 6.80 -3.38
C ARG A 133 -15.02 8.24 -3.55
N GLU A 134 -16.30 8.49 -3.27
CA GLU A 134 -16.89 9.82 -3.35
C GLU A 134 -16.21 10.81 -2.38
N LEU A 135 -15.71 10.31 -1.23
CA LEU A 135 -14.97 11.09 -0.24
C LEU A 135 -13.57 11.51 -0.71
N LEU A 136 -13.08 10.98 -1.84
CA LEU A 136 -11.76 11.26 -2.39
C LEU A 136 -11.79 12.22 -3.59
N LYS A 137 -12.97 12.71 -4.00
CA LYS A 137 -13.08 13.63 -5.13
C LYS A 137 -12.43 14.98 -4.81
N SER A 138 -11.72 15.53 -5.79
CA SER A 138 -11.16 16.89 -5.78
C SER A 138 -11.76 17.70 -6.92
N ASP A 139 -11.99 18.99 -6.70
CA ASP A 139 -12.48 19.91 -7.73
C ASP A 139 -11.38 20.31 -8.73
N ILE A 140 -10.11 20.05 -8.39
CA ILE A 140 -8.94 20.55 -9.14
C ILE A 140 -7.97 19.44 -9.60
N ALA A 141 -8.20 18.18 -9.23
CA ALA A 141 -7.30 17.06 -9.53
C ALA A 141 -8.00 15.73 -9.83
#